data_AF-A0A812UIV8-F1
#
_entry.id   AF-A0A812UIV8-F1
#
_cell.length_a   1.000
_cell.length_b   1.000
_cell.length_c   1.000
_cell.angle_alpha   90.00
_cell.angle_beta   90.00
_cell.angle_gamma   90.00
#
_symmetry.space_group_name_H-M   'P 1'
#
loop_
_entity.id
_entity.type
_entity.pdbx_description
1 polymer ?
#
loop_
_entity_poly.entity_id
_entity_poly.type
_entity_poly.pdbx_seq_one_letter_code
_entity_poly.pdbx_strand_id
1 'polypeptide(L)'
;MATEVQAVFLQRRLVTLSGSKGIGKTALMVAAGRFIQMRRVNGFEEVYWLNGDVPNKISDNLQDLLRALRQDPNILVLADVPSISLNSLPLRELLEVNQKARLVLEVADASPDQLKAQLGSLNVKPTKMELGPLQPLAQARLFLCRAARPLYDFELHEQGSGKPSTPPKIAEGFGQTLGDLLALAELPWLRSLSGNPSHIVDAAQALKPWEATKAESAPPKGQMVKVRAVRPSGEVDKLKLLDSMTVAEIIDARII
;
A
#
# COMPACT_ATOMS: atom_id res chain seq x y z
N MET A 1 20.09 2.29 2.67
CA MET A 1 18.73 2.71 3.07
C MET A 1 18.57 3.00 4.57
N ALA A 2 18.48 2.03 5.49
CA ALA A 2 18.17 2.33 6.90
C ALA A 2 19.10 3.37 7.54
N THR A 3 20.41 3.27 7.29
CA THR A 3 21.44 4.20 7.78
C THR A 3 21.34 5.60 7.17
N GLU A 4 20.91 5.71 5.92
CA GLU A 4 20.76 6.99 5.20
C GLU A 4 19.51 7.73 5.65
N VAL A 5 18.38 7.02 5.77
CA VAL A 5 17.13 7.60 6.33
C VAL A 5 17.38 8.15 7.73
N GLN A 6 18.10 7.35 8.53
CA GLN A 6 18.48 7.77 9.86
C GLN A 6 19.34 9.04 9.82
N ALA A 7 20.41 9.06 9.01
CA ALA A 7 21.27 10.25 8.91
C ALA A 7 20.47 11.53 8.55
N VAL A 8 19.51 11.42 7.63
CA VAL A 8 18.65 12.55 7.25
C VAL A 8 17.78 13.01 8.43
N PHE A 9 17.12 12.08 9.13
CA PHE A 9 16.27 12.41 10.29
C PHE A 9 17.07 13.01 11.45
N LEU A 10 18.35 12.63 11.59
CA LEU A 10 19.25 13.08 12.64
C LEU A 10 19.86 14.46 12.34
N GLN A 11 20.09 14.81 11.08
CA GLN A 11 20.82 16.02 10.69
C GLN A 11 19.91 17.20 10.32
N ARG A 12 18.64 16.93 10.00
CA ARG A 12 17.70 17.94 9.50
C ARG A 12 16.63 18.23 10.55
N ARG A 13 16.35 19.52 10.77
CA ARG A 13 15.29 19.97 11.68
C ARG A 13 13.89 19.68 11.14
N LEU A 14 13.73 19.66 9.82
CA LEU A 14 12.48 19.40 9.14
C LEU A 14 12.71 18.52 7.91
N VAL A 15 12.10 17.35 7.91
CA VAL A 15 12.10 16.40 6.80
C VAL A 15 10.67 16.21 6.32
N THR A 16 10.45 16.30 5.01
CA THR A 16 9.17 15.95 4.40
C THR A 16 9.31 14.65 3.65
N LEU A 17 8.47 13.68 3.99
CA LEU A 17 8.42 12.37 3.37
C LEU A 17 7.31 12.34 2.32
N SER A 18 7.68 12.01 1.10
CA SER A 18 6.81 11.98 -0.07
C SER A 18 6.93 10.64 -0.80
N GLY A 19 5.96 10.32 -1.65
CA GLY A 19 5.93 9.08 -2.43
C GLY A 19 4.51 8.60 -2.66
N SER A 20 4.36 7.63 -3.57
CA SER A 20 3.05 7.12 -3.98
C SER A 20 2.20 6.59 -2.82
N LYS A 21 0.89 6.51 -3.02
CA LYS A 21 -0.03 5.91 -2.04
C LYS A 21 0.37 4.44 -1.80
N GLY A 22 0.40 4.01 -0.55
CA GLY A 22 0.76 2.63 -0.20
C GLY A 22 2.26 2.32 -0.21
N ILE A 23 3.13 3.29 -0.52
CA ILE A 23 4.59 3.09 -0.63
C ILE A 23 5.29 2.76 0.72
N GLY A 24 4.55 2.83 1.83
CA GLY A 24 5.06 2.48 3.17
C GLY A 24 5.67 3.64 3.97
N LYS A 25 5.24 4.89 3.73
CA LYS A 25 5.71 6.09 4.45
C LYS A 25 5.52 5.98 5.96
N THR A 26 4.31 5.70 6.42
CA THR A 26 3.99 5.42 7.84
C THR A 26 4.87 4.32 8.41
N ALA A 27 5.00 3.19 7.71
CA ALA A 27 5.79 2.05 8.16
C ALA A 27 7.28 2.41 8.31
N LEU A 28 7.83 3.19 7.38
CA LEU A 28 9.20 3.70 7.47
C LEU A 28 9.37 4.61 8.68
N MET A 29 8.47 5.57 8.88
CA MET A 29 8.50 6.44 10.06
C MET A 29 8.49 5.58 11.32
N VAL A 30 7.49 4.69 11.48
CA VAL A 30 7.35 3.72 12.59
C VAL A 30 8.65 2.97 12.89
N ALA A 31 9.24 2.37 11.86
CA ALA A 31 10.49 1.63 12.02
C ALA A 31 11.65 2.54 12.46
N ALA A 32 11.80 3.72 11.85
CA ALA A 32 12.86 4.66 12.17
C ALA A 32 12.72 5.21 13.60
N GLY A 33 11.52 5.60 14.01
CA GLY A 33 11.25 6.09 15.37
C GLY A 33 11.51 5.02 16.43
N ARG A 34 11.05 3.79 16.21
CA ARG A 34 11.36 2.66 17.10
C ARG A 34 12.86 2.41 17.19
N PHE A 35 13.57 2.43 16.07
CA PHE A 35 15.02 2.23 16.05
C PHE A 35 15.75 3.30 16.86
N ILE A 36 15.40 4.58 16.66
CA ILE A 36 15.99 5.72 17.39
C ILE A 36 15.72 5.60 18.90
N GLN A 37 14.48 5.29 19.28
CA GLN A 37 14.09 5.10 20.68
C GLN A 37 14.86 3.96 21.36
N MET A 38 14.97 2.80 20.72
CA MET A 38 15.65 1.63 21.28
C MET A 38 17.15 1.86 21.48
N ARG A 39 17.79 2.55 20.53
CA ARG A 39 19.24 2.72 20.51
C ARG A 39 19.70 4.01 21.19
N ARG A 40 18.78 4.89 21.59
CA ARG A 40 19.05 6.25 22.07
C ARG A 40 20.07 6.99 21.18
N VAL A 41 20.01 6.75 19.86
CA VAL A 41 21.02 7.26 18.93
C VAL A 41 20.98 8.78 18.93
N ASN A 42 22.15 9.40 18.99
CA ASN A 42 22.33 10.86 18.96
C ASN A 42 21.58 11.61 20.08
N GLY A 43 21.32 10.94 21.20
CA GLY A 43 20.82 11.56 22.42
C GLY A 43 19.40 12.11 22.29
N PHE A 44 18.55 11.52 21.44
CA PHE A 44 17.11 11.78 21.57
C PHE A 44 16.61 11.21 22.89
N GLU A 45 15.94 12.06 23.64
CA GLU A 45 15.34 11.68 24.91
C GLU A 45 13.98 11.02 24.65
N GLU A 46 13.22 11.55 23.69
CA GLU A 46 11.87 11.11 23.40
C GLU A 46 11.54 11.12 21.89
N VAL A 47 10.62 10.24 21.50
CA VAL A 47 10.07 10.13 20.14
C VAL A 47 8.55 10.26 20.24
N TYR A 48 8.00 11.31 19.64
CA TYR A 48 6.57 11.60 19.63
C TYR A 48 5.93 11.19 18.30
N TRP A 49 4.73 10.63 18.41
CA TRP A 49 3.92 10.18 17.28
C TRP A 49 2.64 11.00 17.19
N LEU A 50 2.50 11.75 16.10
CA LEU A 50 1.28 12.48 15.78
C LEU A 50 0.59 11.73 14.64
N ASN A 51 -0.39 10.89 14.96
CA ASN A 51 -1.22 10.19 13.97
C ASN A 51 -2.57 10.91 13.84
N GLY A 52 -2.95 11.20 12.60
CA GLY A 52 -4.12 11.97 12.18
C GLY A 52 -5.51 11.35 12.44
N ASP A 53 -5.60 10.12 12.95
CA ASP A 53 -6.88 9.39 12.98
C ASP A 53 -7.95 9.94 13.96
N VAL A 54 -7.62 10.81 14.93
CA VAL A 54 -8.62 11.40 15.85
C VAL A 54 -8.28 12.85 16.25
N PRO A 55 -9.08 13.86 15.84
CA PRO A 55 -8.83 15.29 16.15
C PRO A 55 -8.59 15.59 17.63
N ASN A 56 -9.37 14.97 18.53
CA ASN A 56 -9.28 15.21 19.97
C ASN A 56 -8.04 14.59 20.62
N LYS A 57 -7.50 13.49 20.07
CA LYS A 57 -6.25 12.91 20.57
C LYS A 57 -5.04 13.70 20.08
N ILE A 58 -5.14 14.29 18.90
CA ILE A 58 -4.09 15.15 18.35
C ILE A 58 -3.96 16.40 19.22
N SER A 59 -5.05 17.02 19.67
CA SER A 59 -4.98 18.21 20.52
C SER A 59 -4.31 17.94 21.87
N ASP A 60 -4.65 16.84 22.54
CA ASP A 60 -4.06 16.49 23.84
C ASP A 60 -2.58 16.15 23.69
N ASN A 61 -2.24 15.29 22.71
CA ASN A 61 -0.86 14.93 22.41
C ASN A 61 -0.01 16.14 21.99
N LEU A 62 -0.60 17.10 21.30
CA LEU A 62 0.08 18.33 20.87
C LEU A 62 0.36 19.25 22.06
N GLN A 63 -0.59 19.41 22.99
CA GLN A 63 -0.36 20.23 24.20
C GLN A 63 0.70 19.61 25.10
N ASP A 64 0.70 18.29 25.25
CA ASP A 64 1.73 17.57 26.00
C ASP A 64 3.10 17.69 25.31
N LEU A 65 3.15 17.55 23.99
CA LEU A 65 4.36 17.78 23.20
C LEU A 65 4.88 19.22 23.35
N LEU A 66 4.02 20.24 23.25
CA LEU A 66 4.42 21.64 23.45
C LEU A 66 4.93 21.88 24.87
N ARG A 67 4.36 21.22 25.87
CA ARG A 67 4.85 21.28 27.26
C ARG A 67 6.22 20.63 27.39
N ALA A 68 6.43 19.46 26.79
CA ALA A 68 7.71 18.77 26.77
C ALA A 68 8.78 19.59 26.04
N LEU A 69 8.46 20.15 24.88
CA LEU A 69 9.40 20.98 24.09
C LEU A 69 9.92 22.20 24.86
N ARG A 70 9.10 22.80 25.75
CA ARG A 70 9.52 23.91 26.62
C ARG A 70 10.57 23.52 27.66
N GLN A 71 10.74 22.23 27.94
CA GLN A 71 11.80 21.73 28.81
C GLN A 71 13.16 21.61 28.08
N ASP A 72 13.22 22.03 26.80
CA ASP A 72 14.38 21.91 25.89
C ASP A 72 14.96 20.47 25.69
N PRO A 73 14.15 19.40 25.66
CA PRO A 73 14.63 18.05 25.36
C PRO A 73 15.00 17.90 23.88
N ASN A 74 15.88 16.94 23.59
CA ASN A 74 16.13 16.53 22.20
C ASN A 74 15.05 15.56 21.74
N ILE A 75 14.03 16.07 21.04
CA ILE A 75 12.83 15.32 20.63
C ILE A 75 12.79 15.08 19.11
N LEU A 76 12.41 13.86 18.73
CA LEU A 76 11.98 13.53 17.37
C LEU A 76 10.45 13.48 17.31
N VAL A 77 9.84 14.28 16.45
CA VAL A 77 8.40 14.24 16.19
C VAL A 77 8.16 13.61 14.82
N LEU A 78 7.33 12.57 14.80
CA LEU A 78 6.92 11.84 13.60
C LEU A 78 5.44 12.07 13.40
N ALA A 79 5.11 12.83 12.37
CA ALA A 79 3.77 13.29 12.09
C ALA A 79 3.25 12.65 10.80
N ASP A 80 2.38 11.66 10.99
CA ASP A 80 1.57 11.06 9.94
C ASP A 80 0.20 11.71 9.96
N VAL A 81 0.10 12.84 9.26
CA VAL A 81 -1.06 13.71 9.30
C VAL A 81 -1.57 13.84 7.86
N PRO A 82 -2.86 13.54 7.61
CA PRO A 82 -3.46 13.74 6.29
C PRO A 82 -3.22 15.16 5.78
N SER A 83 -3.03 15.34 4.47
CA SER A 83 -2.71 16.64 3.86
C SER A 83 -3.66 17.77 4.25
N ILE A 84 -4.93 17.42 4.47
CA ILE A 84 -6.01 18.32 4.85
C ILE A 84 -5.78 18.92 6.26
N SER A 85 -4.97 18.25 7.09
CA SER A 85 -4.70 18.60 8.48
C SER A 85 -3.31 19.22 8.71
N LEU A 86 -2.51 19.45 7.67
CA LEU A 86 -1.23 20.18 7.82
C LEU A 86 -1.45 21.57 8.42
N ASN A 87 -2.54 22.24 8.03
CA ASN A 87 -2.95 23.53 8.59
C ASN A 87 -3.26 23.51 10.09
N SER A 88 -3.61 22.34 10.64
CA SER A 88 -3.87 22.18 12.08
C SER A 88 -2.61 21.90 12.91
N LEU A 89 -1.47 21.60 12.26
CA LEU A 89 -0.22 21.38 12.97
C LEU A 89 0.50 22.73 13.16
N PRO A 90 0.79 23.17 14.40
CA PRO A 90 1.48 24.43 14.64
C PRO A 90 2.99 24.26 14.40
N LEU A 91 3.37 23.99 13.15
CA LEU A 91 4.76 23.73 12.72
C LEU A 91 5.73 24.80 13.22
N ARG A 92 5.29 26.06 13.15
CA ARG A 92 6.07 27.20 13.60
C ARG A 92 6.37 27.09 15.09
N GLU A 93 5.38 26.86 15.92
CA GLU A 93 5.54 26.74 17.37
C GLU A 93 6.43 25.54 17.73
N LEU A 94 6.22 24.38 17.07
CA LEU A 94 7.02 23.18 17.29
C LEU A 94 8.52 23.41 17.01
N LEU A 95 8.84 24.22 16.01
CA LEU A 95 10.21 24.51 15.59
C LEU A 95 10.81 25.78 16.23
N GLU A 96 10.00 26.73 16.69
CA GLU A 96 10.47 27.93 17.39
C GLU A 96 10.76 27.66 18.87
N VAL A 97 9.90 26.87 19.53
CA VAL A 97 9.99 26.62 20.97
C VAL A 97 11.28 25.89 21.35
N ASN A 98 11.78 25.01 20.47
CA ASN A 98 12.94 24.19 20.76
C ASN A 98 13.81 23.96 19.50
N GLN A 99 15.07 24.37 19.56
CA GLN A 99 16.00 24.26 18.43
C GLN A 99 16.49 22.82 18.18
N LYS A 100 16.46 21.97 19.21
CA LYS A 100 16.85 20.54 19.16
C LYS A 100 15.72 19.65 18.63
N ALA A 101 14.48 20.16 18.62
CA ALA A 101 13.35 19.46 18.04
C ALA A 101 13.58 19.21 16.55
N ARG A 102 13.33 17.96 16.14
CA ARG A 102 13.36 17.54 14.73
C ARG A 102 12.03 16.93 14.37
N LEU A 103 11.57 17.26 13.17
CA LEU A 103 10.25 16.92 12.69
C LEU A 103 10.33 16.18 11.36
N VAL A 104 9.64 15.05 11.27
CA VAL A 104 9.40 14.32 10.03
C VAL A 104 7.91 14.35 9.75
N LEU A 105 7.53 14.89 8.59
CA LEU A 105 6.16 15.01 8.15
C LEU A 105 5.91 14.10 6.97
N GLU A 106 4.86 13.29 7.02
CA GLU A 106 4.25 12.80 5.79
C GLU A 106 3.57 13.96 5.07
N VAL A 107 3.95 14.17 3.80
CA VAL A 107 3.34 15.19 2.95
C VAL A 107 2.74 14.49 1.74
N ALA A 108 1.44 14.21 1.81
CA ALA A 108 0.67 13.81 0.64
C ALA A 108 0.37 15.07 -0.19
N ASP A 109 1.22 15.35 -1.18
CA ASP A 109 0.99 16.37 -2.21
C ASP A 109 0.83 17.84 -1.75
N ALA A 110 1.21 18.21 -0.51
CA ALA A 110 1.18 19.61 -0.12
C ALA A 110 2.14 20.42 -0.99
N SER A 111 1.66 21.54 -1.53
CA SER A 111 2.49 22.40 -2.34
C SER A 111 3.62 22.97 -1.48
N PRO A 112 4.84 23.10 -2.01
CA PRO A 112 5.96 23.75 -1.29
C PRO A 112 5.58 25.12 -0.71
N ASP A 113 4.65 25.82 -1.36
CA ASP A 113 4.15 27.13 -0.95
C ASP A 113 3.33 27.08 0.35
N GLN A 114 2.52 26.04 0.56
CA GLN A 114 1.77 25.86 1.81
C GLN A 114 2.73 25.67 2.98
N LEU A 115 3.73 24.81 2.82
CA LEU A 115 4.74 24.57 3.85
C LEU A 115 5.56 25.84 4.13
N LYS A 116 5.91 26.59 3.08
CA LYS A 116 6.61 27.87 3.21
C LYS A 116 5.77 28.91 3.95
N ALA A 117 4.47 28.98 3.67
CA ALA A 117 3.55 29.88 4.38
C ALA A 117 3.43 29.52 5.87
N GLN A 118 3.36 28.23 6.22
CA GLN A 118 3.32 27.79 7.61
C GLN A 118 4.62 28.02 8.38
N LEU A 119 5.77 27.91 7.71
CA LEU A 119 7.07 28.20 8.32
C LEU A 119 7.31 29.71 8.47
N GLY A 120 6.69 30.53 7.61
CA GLY A 120 6.77 31.98 7.69
C GLY A 120 8.21 32.48 7.60
N SER A 121 8.67 33.20 8.62
CA SER A 121 10.03 33.74 8.73
C SER A 121 11.04 32.78 9.36
N LEU A 122 10.65 31.53 9.66
CA LEU A 122 11.58 30.55 10.22
C LEU A 122 12.69 30.23 9.22
N ASN A 123 13.95 30.34 9.66
CA ASN A 123 15.11 29.91 8.89
C ASN A 123 15.30 28.38 8.94
N VAL A 124 14.24 27.62 8.70
CA VAL A 124 14.25 26.16 8.65
C VAL A 124 13.90 25.74 7.23
N LYS A 125 14.86 25.14 6.52
CA LYS A 125 14.66 24.62 5.17
C LYS A 125 14.12 23.18 5.25
N PRO A 126 12.92 22.89 4.72
CA PRO A 126 12.45 21.53 4.59
C PRO A 126 13.39 20.71 3.72
N THR A 127 13.76 19.51 4.18
CA THR A 127 14.50 18.55 3.36
C THR A 127 13.52 17.53 2.81
N LYS A 128 13.30 17.56 1.48
CA LYS A 128 12.46 16.57 0.81
C LYS A 128 13.16 15.22 0.79
N MET A 129 12.45 14.19 1.23
CA MET A 129 12.81 12.80 1.07
C MET A 129 11.71 12.09 0.29
N GLU A 130 12.09 11.42 -0.80
CA GLU A 130 11.16 10.71 -1.67
C GLU A 130 11.36 9.22 -1.50
N LEU A 131 10.27 8.54 -1.09
CA LEU A 131 10.27 7.09 -0.94
C LEU A 131 9.86 6.47 -2.27
N GLY A 132 10.84 5.80 -2.89
CA GLY A 132 10.66 5.08 -4.14
C GLY A 132 10.13 3.65 -3.94
N PRO A 133 9.86 2.95 -5.06
CA PRO A 133 9.47 1.55 -5.05
C PRO A 133 10.55 0.65 -4.43
N LEU A 134 10.12 -0.48 -3.88
CA LEU A 134 11.02 -1.52 -3.39
C LEU A 134 11.87 -2.09 -4.54
N GLN A 135 13.11 -2.42 -4.21
CA GLN A 135 13.97 -3.19 -5.10
C GLN A 135 13.38 -4.58 -5.34
N PRO A 136 13.59 -5.19 -6.53
CA PRO A 136 12.94 -6.46 -6.90
C PRO A 136 13.09 -7.57 -5.85
N LEU A 137 14.29 -7.71 -5.27
CA LEU A 137 14.55 -8.70 -4.23
C LEU A 137 13.77 -8.43 -2.93
N ALA A 138 13.64 -7.17 -2.53
CA ALA A 138 12.87 -6.78 -1.35
C ALA A 138 11.37 -7.00 -1.57
N GLN A 139 10.89 -6.74 -2.79
CA GLN A 139 9.53 -7.03 -3.21
C GLN A 139 9.24 -8.55 -3.15
N ALA A 140 10.11 -9.39 -3.71
CA ALA A 140 9.94 -10.85 -3.65
C ALA A 140 9.90 -11.37 -2.21
N ARG A 141 10.80 -10.87 -1.34
CA ARG A 141 10.78 -11.20 0.09
C ARG A 141 9.48 -10.76 0.76
N LEU A 142 9.05 -9.52 0.54
CA LEU A 142 7.82 -8.99 1.13
C LEU A 142 6.61 -9.82 0.69
N PHE A 143 6.53 -10.18 -0.60
CA PHE A 143 5.47 -11.01 -1.14
C PHE A 143 5.40 -12.35 -0.43
N LEU A 144 6.52 -13.09 -0.35
CA LEU A 144 6.54 -14.39 0.32
C LEU A 144 6.21 -14.30 1.81
N CYS A 145 6.71 -13.27 2.51
CA CYS A 145 6.40 -13.06 3.93
C CYS A 145 4.91 -12.73 4.19
N ARG A 146 4.18 -12.32 3.17
CA ARG A 146 2.77 -11.89 3.27
C ARG A 146 1.82 -12.80 2.52
N ALA A 147 2.34 -13.80 1.82
CA ALA A 147 1.57 -14.78 1.09
C ALA A 147 0.64 -15.53 2.05
N ALA A 148 -0.64 -15.61 1.72
CA ALA A 148 -1.62 -16.31 2.55
C ALA A 148 -1.40 -17.84 2.56
N ARG A 149 -0.62 -18.36 1.61
CA ARG A 149 -0.25 -19.78 1.48
C ARG A 149 1.09 -19.94 0.75
N PRO A 150 1.71 -21.12 0.80
CA PRO A 150 2.83 -21.46 -0.08
C PRO A 150 2.48 -21.32 -1.57
N LEU A 151 3.50 -21.06 -2.38
CA LEU A 151 3.36 -21.01 -3.83
C LEU A 151 3.28 -22.41 -4.42
N TYR A 152 2.54 -22.53 -5.50
CA TYR A 152 2.51 -23.71 -6.34
C TYR A 152 3.53 -23.60 -7.48
N ASP A 153 4.03 -24.73 -7.97
CA ASP A 153 5.04 -24.76 -9.04
C ASP A 153 4.61 -23.97 -10.29
N PHE A 154 3.33 -24.05 -10.65
CA PHE A 154 2.81 -23.34 -11.84
C PHE A 154 2.85 -21.80 -11.69
N GLU A 155 2.86 -21.27 -10.46
CA GLU A 155 2.92 -19.83 -10.20
C GLU A 155 4.34 -19.27 -10.43
N LEU A 156 5.33 -20.15 -10.51
CA LEU A 156 6.75 -19.84 -10.72
C LEU A 156 7.18 -19.87 -12.19
N HIS A 157 6.26 -20.19 -13.11
CA HIS A 157 6.55 -20.31 -14.53
C HIS A 157 5.83 -19.25 -15.36
N GLU A 158 6.51 -18.75 -16.39
CA GLU A 158 6.09 -17.60 -17.20
C GLU A 158 4.95 -17.87 -18.21
N GLN A 159 4.30 -19.03 -18.18
CA GLN A 159 3.39 -19.44 -19.25
C GLN A 159 1.92 -19.43 -18.84
N GLY A 160 1.25 -18.35 -19.23
CA GLY A 160 -0.01 -18.37 -19.96
C GLY A 160 -1.17 -19.17 -19.34
N SER A 161 -2.03 -18.45 -18.61
CA SER A 161 -3.51 -18.56 -18.62
C SER A 161 -4.21 -19.92 -18.43
N GLY A 162 -3.49 -21.01 -18.19
CA GLY A 162 -4.08 -22.32 -17.92
C GLY A 162 -3.96 -22.67 -16.44
N LYS A 163 -5.03 -22.52 -15.67
CA LYS A 163 -5.16 -23.21 -14.38
C LYS A 163 -4.88 -24.71 -14.63
N PRO A 164 -3.89 -25.35 -13.98
CA PRO A 164 -3.52 -26.73 -14.29
C PRO A 164 -4.72 -27.68 -14.18
N SER A 165 -4.94 -28.58 -15.14
CA SER A 165 -6.11 -29.48 -15.06
C SER A 165 -6.04 -30.45 -13.86
N THR A 166 -4.83 -30.71 -13.37
CA THR A 166 -4.52 -31.56 -12.21
C THR A 166 -4.14 -30.73 -10.98
N PRO A 167 -4.26 -31.29 -9.75
CA PRO A 167 -3.78 -30.63 -8.54
C PRO A 167 -2.29 -30.26 -8.66
N PRO A 168 -1.94 -28.98 -8.51
CA PRO A 168 -0.56 -28.54 -8.58
C PRO A 168 0.20 -28.93 -7.32
N LYS A 169 1.50 -29.12 -7.46
CA LYS A 169 2.41 -29.34 -6.32
C LYS A 169 2.76 -28.00 -5.69
N ILE A 170 2.94 -28.02 -4.37
CA ILE A 170 3.52 -26.90 -3.62
C ILE A 170 5.00 -26.85 -3.97
N ALA A 171 5.51 -25.65 -4.23
CA ALA A 171 6.93 -25.39 -4.45
C ALA A 171 7.68 -25.45 -3.11
N GLU A 172 7.86 -26.67 -2.60
CA GLU A 172 8.53 -26.91 -1.32
C GLU A 172 9.95 -26.34 -1.32
N GLY A 173 10.29 -25.58 -0.27
CA GLY A 173 11.61 -24.96 -0.13
C GLY A 173 11.86 -23.73 -1.01
N PHE A 174 10.94 -23.38 -1.92
CA PHE A 174 11.10 -22.18 -2.76
C PHE A 174 11.07 -20.90 -1.93
N GLY A 175 11.96 -19.97 -2.25
CA GLY A 175 12.08 -18.68 -1.57
C GLY A 175 13.03 -18.69 -0.37
N GLN A 176 13.71 -19.81 -0.10
CA GLN A 176 14.72 -19.92 0.93
C GLN A 176 16.10 -19.43 0.45
N THR A 177 16.39 -19.55 -0.85
CA THR A 177 17.67 -19.14 -1.41
C THR A 177 17.59 -17.77 -2.10
N LEU A 178 18.75 -17.13 -2.27
CA LEU A 178 18.84 -15.90 -3.06
C LEU A 178 18.42 -16.14 -4.53
N GLY A 179 18.76 -17.31 -5.08
CA GLY A 179 18.40 -17.69 -6.45
C GLY A 179 16.89 -17.73 -6.65
N ASP A 180 16.15 -18.33 -5.71
CA ASP A 180 14.68 -18.39 -5.77
C ASP A 180 14.05 -17.01 -5.69
N LEU A 181 14.56 -16.15 -4.81
CA LEU A 181 14.05 -14.80 -4.66
C LEU A 181 14.31 -13.95 -5.91
N LEU A 182 15.45 -14.16 -6.58
CA LEU A 182 15.72 -13.53 -7.86
C LEU A 182 14.78 -14.06 -8.94
N ALA A 183 14.61 -15.38 -9.06
CA ALA A 183 13.68 -15.97 -10.03
C ALA A 183 12.24 -15.45 -9.83
N LEU A 184 11.77 -15.38 -8.58
CA LEU A 184 10.48 -14.82 -8.22
C LEU A 184 10.36 -13.34 -8.60
N ALA A 185 11.38 -12.54 -8.31
CA ALA A 185 11.43 -11.11 -8.63
C ALA A 185 11.36 -10.82 -10.13
N GLU A 186 11.77 -11.77 -10.97
CA GLU A 186 11.75 -11.66 -12.42
C GLU A 186 10.38 -11.98 -13.04
N LEU A 187 9.47 -12.61 -12.28
CA LEU A 187 8.15 -12.99 -12.79
C LEU A 187 7.32 -11.76 -13.23
N PRO A 188 6.70 -11.77 -14.43
CA PRO A 188 5.97 -10.61 -14.96
C PRO A 188 4.84 -10.12 -14.06
N TRP A 189 4.08 -11.05 -13.47
CA TRP A 189 2.96 -10.72 -12.60
C TRP A 189 3.42 -10.09 -11.28
N LEU A 190 4.64 -10.41 -10.82
CA LEU A 190 5.21 -9.76 -9.65
C LEU A 190 5.76 -8.39 -10.06
N ARG A 191 6.53 -8.31 -11.15
CA ARG A 191 7.05 -7.03 -11.68
C ARG A 191 5.97 -5.98 -11.92
N SER A 192 4.78 -6.39 -12.36
CA SER A 192 3.65 -5.48 -12.58
C SER A 192 3.23 -4.71 -11.31
N LEU A 193 3.51 -5.25 -10.12
CA LEU A 193 3.24 -4.58 -8.84
C LEU A 193 4.17 -3.38 -8.57
N SER A 194 5.21 -3.20 -9.41
CA SER A 194 6.05 -2.00 -9.47
C SER A 194 6.70 -1.62 -8.14
N GLY A 195 7.03 -2.60 -7.28
CA GLY A 195 7.66 -2.36 -5.99
C GLY A 195 6.80 -1.63 -4.96
N ASN A 196 5.49 -1.45 -5.18
CA ASN A 196 4.60 -0.80 -4.21
C ASN A 196 4.20 -1.81 -3.10
N PRO A 197 4.59 -1.61 -1.83
CA PRO A 197 4.27 -2.51 -0.73
C PRO A 197 2.78 -2.84 -0.57
N SER A 198 1.89 -1.87 -0.75
CA SER A 198 0.45 -2.13 -0.65
C SER A 198 0.00 -3.14 -1.71
N HIS A 199 0.34 -2.89 -2.97
CA HIS A 199 -0.02 -3.80 -4.07
C HIS A 199 0.59 -5.20 -3.88
N ILE A 200 1.82 -5.25 -3.36
CA ILE A 200 2.51 -6.52 -3.04
C ILE A 200 1.77 -7.29 -1.96
N VAL A 201 1.37 -6.62 -0.87
CA VAL A 201 0.61 -7.23 0.22
C VAL A 201 -0.76 -7.70 -0.27
N ASP A 202 -1.46 -6.85 -1.01
CA ASP A 202 -2.79 -7.16 -1.55
C ASP A 202 -2.72 -8.40 -2.48
N ALA A 203 -1.74 -8.45 -3.38
CA ALA A 203 -1.53 -9.59 -4.26
C ALA A 203 -1.16 -10.87 -3.49
N ALA A 204 -0.31 -10.76 -2.47
CA ALA A 204 0.11 -11.89 -1.65
C ALA A 204 -1.05 -12.47 -0.82
N GLN A 205 -1.93 -11.60 -0.31
CA GLN A 205 -3.13 -11.98 0.43
C GLN A 205 -4.25 -12.52 -0.48
N ALA A 206 -4.28 -12.07 -1.74
CA ALA A 206 -5.24 -12.56 -2.74
C ALA A 206 -4.93 -13.98 -3.26
N LEU A 207 -3.83 -14.60 -2.85
CA LEU A 207 -3.51 -15.99 -3.22
C LEU A 207 -4.56 -16.96 -2.67
N LYS A 208 -5.39 -17.49 -3.58
CA LYS A 208 -6.42 -18.48 -3.26
C LYS A 208 -5.86 -19.90 -3.32
N PRO A 209 -6.29 -20.82 -2.44
CA PRO A 209 -6.00 -22.25 -2.60
C PRO A 209 -6.47 -22.76 -3.96
N TRP A 210 -5.78 -23.76 -4.49
CA TRP A 210 -6.09 -24.35 -5.79
C TRP A 210 -7.57 -24.76 -5.92
N GLU A 211 -8.15 -25.37 -4.89
CA GLU A 211 -9.55 -25.84 -4.89
C GLU A 211 -10.54 -24.68 -5.08
N ALA A 212 -10.28 -23.54 -4.45
CA ALA A 212 -11.12 -22.35 -4.57
C ALA A 212 -11.07 -21.75 -5.98
N THR A 213 -9.96 -21.95 -6.71
CA THR A 213 -9.85 -21.48 -8.08
C THR A 213 -10.65 -22.31 -9.09
N LYS A 214 -11.04 -23.55 -8.75
CA LYS A 214 -11.92 -24.38 -9.60
C LYS A 214 -13.36 -23.88 -9.60
N ALA A 215 -13.87 -23.41 -8.45
CA ALA A 215 -15.24 -22.95 -8.30
C ALA A 215 -15.57 -21.72 -9.19
N GLU A 216 -14.57 -20.89 -9.49
CA GLU A 216 -14.71 -19.71 -10.36
C GLU A 216 -14.66 -20.04 -11.86
N SER A 217 -14.27 -21.26 -12.24
CA SER A 217 -14.04 -21.63 -13.65
C SER A 217 -15.24 -22.28 -14.35
N ALA A 218 -16.33 -22.52 -13.61
CA ALA A 218 -17.60 -22.87 -14.21
C ALA A 218 -18.50 -21.63 -14.17
N PRO A 219 -18.68 -20.87 -15.27
CA PRO A 219 -19.91 -20.10 -15.38
C PRO A 219 -21.07 -21.07 -15.11
N PRO A 220 -22.10 -20.67 -14.36
CA PRO A 220 -23.28 -21.52 -14.21
C PRO A 220 -23.67 -21.94 -15.64
N LYS A 221 -23.66 -23.25 -15.93
CA LYS A 221 -24.18 -23.74 -17.20
C LYS A 221 -25.61 -23.25 -17.23
N GLY A 222 -25.85 -22.21 -18.03
CA GLY A 222 -27.11 -21.47 -17.98
C GLY A 222 -28.27 -22.45 -18.05
N GLN A 223 -29.23 -22.31 -17.14
CA GLN A 223 -30.37 -23.19 -17.15
C GLN A 223 -31.11 -22.97 -18.46
N MET A 224 -31.35 -24.03 -19.24
CA MET A 224 -32.12 -23.93 -20.47
C MET A 224 -33.58 -23.66 -20.13
N VAL A 225 -34.05 -22.44 -20.36
CA VAL A 225 -35.43 -22.01 -20.13
C VAL A 225 -36.24 -22.17 -21.42
N LYS A 226 -37.45 -22.72 -21.30
CA LYS A 226 -38.40 -22.80 -22.41
C LYS A 226 -39.24 -21.53 -22.44
N VAL A 227 -39.08 -20.70 -23.46
CA VAL A 227 -39.81 -19.44 -23.62
C VAL A 227 -40.79 -19.58 -24.80
N ARG A 228 -41.94 -18.92 -24.72
CA ARG A 228 -42.88 -18.82 -25.84
C ARG A 228 -42.78 -17.42 -26.43
N ALA A 229 -42.36 -17.33 -27.69
CA ALA A 229 -42.39 -16.07 -28.44
C ALA A 229 -43.71 -15.99 -29.21
N VAL A 230 -44.43 -14.89 -29.07
CA VAL A 230 -45.68 -14.63 -29.80
C VAL A 230 -45.40 -13.55 -30.83
N ARG A 231 -45.61 -13.86 -32.11
CA ARG A 231 -45.45 -12.90 -33.21
C ARG A 231 -46.62 -11.92 -33.24
N PRO A 232 -46.45 -10.73 -33.86
CA PRO A 232 -47.57 -9.81 -34.10
C PRO A 232 -48.74 -10.43 -34.89
N SER A 233 -48.47 -11.46 -35.70
CA SER A 233 -49.48 -12.24 -36.42
C SER A 233 -50.29 -13.20 -35.53
N GLY A 234 -49.93 -13.37 -34.26
CA GLY A 234 -50.54 -14.33 -33.34
C GLY A 234 -49.92 -15.73 -33.35
N GLU A 235 -48.96 -16.00 -34.24
CA GLU A 235 -48.22 -17.27 -34.26
C GLU A 235 -47.30 -17.43 -33.04
N VAL A 236 -47.19 -18.64 -32.49
CA VAL A 236 -46.41 -18.92 -31.28
C VAL A 236 -45.26 -19.88 -31.57
N ASP A 237 -44.04 -19.41 -31.30
CA ASP A 237 -42.80 -20.18 -31.39
C ASP A 237 -42.31 -20.60 -30.00
N LYS A 238 -41.94 -21.88 -29.84
CA LYS A 238 -41.30 -22.38 -28.60
C LYS A 238 -39.78 -22.30 -28.74
N LEU A 239 -39.15 -21.50 -27.90
CA LEU A 239 -37.70 -21.31 -27.85
C LEU A 239 -37.11 -22.03 -26.64
N LYS A 240 -35.91 -22.59 -26.81
CA LYS A 240 -35.06 -23.02 -25.70
C LYS A 240 -33.86 -22.08 -25.66
N LEU A 241 -33.77 -21.27 -24.61
CA LEU A 241 -32.74 -20.24 -24.45
C LEU A 241 -31.95 -20.52 -23.17
N LEU A 242 -30.68 -20.16 -23.15
CA LEU A 242 -29.94 -20.10 -21.88
C LEU A 242 -30.45 -18.90 -21.09
N ASP A 243 -30.66 -19.06 -19.78
CA ASP A 243 -31.04 -17.98 -18.85
C ASP A 243 -30.08 -16.78 -18.86
N SER A 244 -28.84 -16.99 -19.32
CA SER A 244 -27.81 -15.97 -19.47
C SER A 244 -27.80 -15.25 -20.82
N MET A 245 -28.64 -15.64 -21.79
CA MET A 245 -28.66 -15.00 -23.11
C MET A 245 -29.30 -13.61 -23.06
N THR A 246 -28.62 -12.64 -23.67
CA THR A 246 -29.13 -11.29 -23.88
C THR A 246 -30.13 -11.25 -25.03
N VAL A 247 -30.98 -10.21 -25.06
CA VAL A 247 -31.99 -10.03 -26.13
C VAL A 247 -31.34 -9.94 -27.51
N ALA A 248 -30.14 -9.35 -27.62
CA ALA A 248 -29.40 -9.26 -28.87
C ALA A 248 -28.98 -10.64 -29.40
N GLU A 249 -28.42 -11.49 -28.53
CA GLU A 249 -28.02 -12.86 -28.89
C GLU A 249 -29.21 -13.73 -29.30
N ILE A 250 -30.39 -13.49 -28.69
CA ILE A 250 -31.64 -14.18 -29.05
C ILE A 250 -32.11 -13.77 -30.46
N ILE A 251 -31.96 -12.50 -30.83
CA ILE A 251 -32.30 -11.98 -32.15
C ILE A 251 -31.35 -12.55 -33.21
N ASP A 252 -30.05 -12.52 -32.94
CA ASP A 252 -29.02 -13.00 -33.89
C ASP A 252 -29.12 -14.51 -34.14
N ALA A 253 -29.47 -15.32 -33.13
CA ALA A 253 -29.68 -16.76 -33.28
C ALA A 253 -30.90 -17.14 -34.15
N ARG A 254 -31.73 -16.16 -34.55
CA ARG A 254 -32.98 -16.34 -35.31
C ARG A 254 -32.94 -15.70 -36.71
N ILE A 255 -31.87 -15.01 -37.09
CA ILE A 255 -31.67 -14.51 -38.47
C ILE A 255 -31.00 -15.63 -39.29
N ILE A 256 -31.77 -16.66 -39.63
CA ILE A 256 -31.57 -17.56 -40.79
C ILE A 256 -32.95 -17.86 -41.36
#